data_AF-A0A373UEC2-F1
#
_entry.id   AF-A0A373UEC2-F1
#
_cell.length_a   1.000
_cell.length_b   1.000
_cell.length_c   1.000
_cell.angle_alpha   90.00
_cell.angle_beta   90.00
_cell.angle_gamma   90.00
#
_symmetry.space_group_name_H-M   'P 1'
#
loop_
_entity.id
_entity.type
_entity.pdbx_description
1 polymer ?
#
loop_
_entity_poly.entity_id
_entity_poly.type
_entity_poly.pdbx_seq_one_letter_code
_entity_poly.pdbx_strand_id
1 'polypeptide(L)'
;MKKKMLTVLLAAAMTVSLAGCGSKDADKKDNASVQNTENAKSDNGSDRTQFVVGFDAEFPPYGYMDEDGDYTGFDLELAQEVCDRNGWELVKKPINWDSKDMELESGSIDCIWNGFTMNGREDDYTFSDPYVDNSIVVVVAKDSDINKLSDLAGKVVDVQADSSGLAALQGDDATDENKELTASFAELQQVADYNTAFMNLESGAVDAVVLDIGVAKYQMSSKGDAFRMLDEQVSSEQYAIGFKKGNTELRDQVQKTLDEMVKDGTFTTIVNNYTDYNLPEMVCLGE
;
A
#
# COMPACT_ATOMS: atom_id res chain seq x y z
N MET A 1 -23.80 -50.02 41.64
CA MET A 1 -22.73 -50.96 41.25
C MET A 1 -21.79 -50.19 40.32
N LYS A 2 -20.48 -49.99 40.50
CA LYS A 2 -19.47 -50.37 41.50
C LYS A 2 -18.67 -49.10 41.87
N LYS A 3 -18.35 -48.97 43.16
CA LYS A 3 -17.47 -47.96 43.77
C LYS A 3 -15.99 -48.22 43.42
N LYS A 4 -15.13 -47.20 43.58
CA LYS A 4 -14.01 -47.14 44.56
C LYS A 4 -13.03 -45.99 44.21
N MET A 5 -12.85 -45.00 45.10
CA MET A 5 -11.73 -44.85 46.07
C MET A 5 -10.44 -44.32 45.38
N LEU A 6 -9.55 -43.51 45.95
CA LEU A 6 -9.29 -43.04 47.31
C LEU A 6 -8.36 -41.82 47.20
N THR A 7 -8.48 -40.92 48.18
CA THR A 7 -7.54 -39.90 48.66
C THR A 7 -6.07 -40.39 48.76
N VAL A 8 -5.09 -39.48 48.67
CA VAL A 8 -4.03 -39.22 49.69
C VAL A 8 -2.93 -38.30 49.12
N LEU A 9 -2.64 -37.23 49.86
CA LEU A 9 -1.45 -36.38 49.78
C LEU A 9 -0.15 -37.21 49.89
N LEU A 10 0.90 -36.82 49.18
CA LEU A 10 2.23 -36.83 49.78
C LEU A 10 3.11 -35.74 49.17
N ALA A 11 3.36 -34.71 49.96
CA ALA A 11 4.48 -33.81 49.75
C ALA A 11 5.77 -34.57 50.06
N ALA A 12 6.74 -34.51 49.15
CA ALA A 12 8.13 -34.81 49.46
C ALA A 12 8.98 -33.75 48.76
N ALA A 13 9.35 -32.74 49.55
CA ALA A 13 10.45 -31.86 49.24
C ALA A 13 11.76 -32.69 49.22
N MET A 14 12.53 -32.57 48.16
CA MET A 14 13.95 -32.87 48.18
C MET A 14 14.69 -31.81 47.37
N THR A 15 15.18 -30.82 48.11
CA THR A 15 16.27 -29.94 47.70
C THR A 15 17.55 -30.76 47.61
N VAL A 16 18.14 -30.82 46.41
CA VAL A 16 19.57 -31.10 46.25
C VAL A 16 20.14 -30.03 45.33
N SER A 17 20.88 -29.11 45.95
CA SER A 17 21.78 -28.18 45.28
C SER A 17 23.04 -28.92 44.89
N LEU A 18 23.46 -28.83 43.63
CA LEU A 18 24.87 -28.97 43.24
C LEU A 18 25.14 -28.06 42.06
N ALA A 19 25.94 -27.03 42.33
CA ALA A 19 26.60 -26.22 41.32
C ALA A 19 27.64 -27.08 40.58
N GLY A 20 27.63 -27.02 39.26
CA GLY A 20 28.64 -27.60 38.39
C GLY A 20 28.74 -26.79 37.11
N CYS A 21 29.67 -25.84 37.06
CA CYS A 21 30.12 -25.21 35.82
C CYS A 21 30.87 -26.23 34.97
N GLY A 22 30.50 -26.38 33.71
CA GLY A 22 31.26 -27.12 32.71
C GLY A 22 30.88 -26.63 31.31
N SER A 23 31.79 -25.90 30.67
CA SER A 23 31.70 -25.47 29.27
C SER A 23 31.93 -26.65 28.31
N LYS A 24 31.06 -26.80 27.29
CA LYS A 24 31.40 -27.00 25.86
C LYS A 24 30.14 -27.26 24.99
N ASP A 25 29.97 -26.35 24.02
CA ASP A 25 29.41 -26.42 22.66
C ASP A 25 28.14 -27.23 22.27
N ALA A 26 27.26 -26.48 21.57
CA ALA A 26 26.24 -26.80 20.55
C ALA A 26 25.07 -27.72 20.98
N ASP A 27 23.79 -27.46 20.68
CA ASP A 27 23.19 -26.83 19.50
C ASP A 27 21.68 -26.53 19.77
N LYS A 28 21.09 -25.64 18.96
CA LYS A 28 19.65 -25.32 18.74
C LYS A 28 18.87 -24.29 19.60
N LYS A 29 18.57 -23.20 18.86
CA LYS A 29 17.27 -22.50 18.66
C LYS A 29 16.80 -21.52 19.73
N ASP A 30 17.33 -20.30 19.65
CA ASP A 30 16.65 -19.10 20.14
C ASP A 30 15.67 -18.57 19.09
N ASN A 31 14.45 -18.32 19.57
CA ASN A 31 13.37 -17.65 18.88
C ASN A 31 13.60 -16.14 19.03
N ALA A 32 13.61 -15.43 17.90
CA ALA A 32 14.01 -14.04 17.79
C ALA A 32 13.20 -13.14 18.73
N SER A 33 13.93 -12.49 19.63
CA SER A 33 13.48 -11.33 20.38
C SER A 33 13.37 -10.12 19.45
N VAL A 34 12.18 -9.51 19.43
CA VAL A 34 11.90 -8.18 18.90
C VAL A 34 12.93 -7.19 19.44
N GLN A 35 13.76 -6.64 18.56
CA GLN A 35 14.54 -5.43 18.86
C GLN A 35 13.76 -4.23 18.33
N ASN A 36 13.27 -3.42 19.28
CA ASN A 36 12.94 -2.02 19.07
C ASN A 36 14.20 -1.31 18.56
N THR A 37 14.17 -0.82 17.32
CA THR A 37 15.15 0.13 16.84
C THR A 37 14.56 1.53 17.00
N GLU A 38 14.86 2.15 18.14
CA GLU A 38 14.75 3.59 18.30
C GLU A 38 15.90 4.29 17.55
N ASN A 39 15.57 5.40 16.89
CA ASN A 39 16.40 6.44 16.26
C ASN A 39 16.42 6.46 14.71
N ALA A 40 15.34 6.95 14.11
CA ALA A 40 15.43 7.74 12.88
C ALA A 40 15.75 9.20 13.27
N LYS A 41 17.03 9.50 13.46
CA LYS A 41 17.50 10.89 13.44
C LYS A 41 17.57 11.32 11.98
N SER A 42 16.92 12.44 11.67
CA SER A 42 17.19 13.24 10.47
C SER A 42 18.70 13.52 10.43
N ASP A 43 19.40 12.84 9.53
CA ASP A 43 20.82 13.05 9.30
C ASP A 43 21.01 13.63 7.90
N ASN A 44 21.73 14.74 7.87
CA ASN A 44 22.00 15.55 6.68
C ASN A 44 22.77 14.72 5.66
N GLY A 45 22.48 14.93 4.38
CA GLY A 45 23.00 14.16 3.25
C GLY A 45 24.50 13.90 3.30
N SER A 46 24.87 12.66 3.62
CA SER A 46 26.05 11.91 3.11
C SER A 46 26.23 10.55 3.80
N ASP A 47 25.58 10.29 4.94
CA ASP A 47 25.75 9.07 5.73
C ASP A 47 24.48 8.18 5.83
N ARG A 48 23.45 8.45 5.01
CA ARG A 48 22.23 7.63 4.98
C ARG A 48 22.59 6.21 4.55
N THR A 49 22.26 5.23 5.39
CA THR A 49 22.48 3.80 5.14
C THR A 49 21.19 3.05 4.83
N GLN A 50 20.04 3.60 5.18
CA GLN A 50 18.72 2.99 4.98
C GLN A 50 17.72 3.99 4.40
N PHE A 51 16.77 3.48 3.63
CA PHE A 51 15.64 4.22 3.10
C PHE A 51 14.36 3.43 3.37
N VAL A 52 13.51 3.96 4.26
CA VAL A 52 12.29 3.28 4.73
C VAL A 52 11.09 3.75 3.90
N VAL A 53 10.61 2.88 3.03
CA VAL A 53 9.45 3.17 2.17
C VAL A 53 8.17 2.64 2.83
N GLY A 54 7.23 3.53 3.10
CA GLY A 54 5.88 3.18 3.51
C GLY A 54 4.99 2.88 2.31
N PHE A 55 4.30 1.74 2.34
CA PHE A 55 3.38 1.31 1.29
C PHE A 55 2.22 0.50 1.88
N ASP A 56 1.07 0.47 1.20
CA ASP A 56 0.00 -0.50 1.48
C ASP A 56 0.37 -1.83 0.82
N ALA A 57 0.43 -2.92 1.59
CA ALA A 57 0.78 -4.24 1.09
C ALA A 57 -0.33 -4.91 0.27
N GLU A 58 -1.47 -4.25 0.11
CA GLU A 58 -2.65 -4.72 -0.60
C GLU A 58 -2.98 -3.85 -1.83
N PHE A 59 -1.99 -3.12 -2.36
CA PHE A 59 -2.12 -2.18 -3.48
C PHE A 59 -1.33 -2.60 -4.74
N PRO A 60 -1.62 -3.78 -5.33
CA PRO A 60 -1.01 -4.19 -6.58
C PRO A 60 -1.54 -3.33 -7.74
N PRO A 61 -0.72 -3.06 -8.79
CA PRO A 61 0.62 -3.61 -9.01
C PRO A 61 1.77 -2.78 -8.43
N TYR A 62 1.50 -1.77 -7.59
CA TYR A 62 2.48 -0.76 -7.18
C TYR A 62 3.38 -1.23 -6.05
N GLY A 63 2.77 -1.65 -4.95
CA GLY A 63 3.45 -2.23 -3.81
C GLY A 63 2.48 -3.18 -3.15
N TYR A 64 2.86 -4.44 -3.02
CA TYR A 64 1.98 -5.48 -2.49
C TYR A 64 2.78 -6.69 -2.03
N MET A 65 2.14 -7.56 -1.26
CA MET A 65 2.66 -8.88 -0.94
C MET A 65 2.24 -9.89 -2.00
N ASP A 66 3.20 -10.59 -2.61
CA ASP A 66 2.91 -11.66 -3.57
C ASP A 66 2.54 -12.98 -2.89
N GLU A 67 2.29 -14.01 -3.70
CA GLU A 67 1.88 -15.35 -3.23
C GLU A 67 2.98 -16.07 -2.43
N ASP A 68 4.25 -15.70 -2.62
CA ASP A 68 5.40 -16.27 -1.90
C ASP A 68 5.63 -15.55 -0.55
N GLY A 69 4.91 -14.45 -0.32
CA GLY A 69 5.00 -13.64 0.90
C GLY A 69 6.05 -12.54 0.83
N ASP A 70 6.58 -12.25 -0.36
CA ASP A 70 7.56 -11.20 -0.58
C ASP A 70 6.87 -9.88 -0.99
N TYR A 71 7.43 -8.75 -0.54
CA TYR A 71 6.94 -7.43 -0.93
C TYR A 71 7.53 -7.01 -2.27
N THR A 72 6.67 -6.83 -3.27
CA THR A 72 7.02 -6.54 -4.67
C THR A 72 6.08 -5.50 -5.28
N GLY A 73 6.33 -5.13 -6.53
CA GLY A 73 5.52 -4.18 -7.28
C GLY A 73 6.34 -3.03 -7.87
N PHE A 74 5.70 -2.30 -8.78
CA PHE A 74 6.32 -1.27 -9.59
C PHE A 74 7.07 -0.23 -8.74
N ASP A 75 6.44 0.31 -7.70
CA ASP A 75 7.03 1.32 -6.84
C ASP A 75 8.16 0.76 -5.98
N LEU A 76 8.04 -0.49 -5.53
CA LEU A 76 9.07 -1.13 -4.73
C LEU A 76 10.30 -1.52 -5.58
N GLU A 77 10.11 -1.84 -6.87
CA GLU A 77 11.19 -2.03 -7.83
C GLU A 77 11.91 -0.71 -8.15
N LEU A 78 11.18 0.38 -8.35
CA LEU A 78 11.78 1.70 -8.52
C LEU A 78 12.55 2.13 -7.25
N ALA A 79 11.97 1.93 -6.07
CA ALA A 79 12.62 2.22 -4.80
C ALA A 79 13.89 1.41 -4.59
N GLN A 80 13.89 0.14 -5.01
CA GLN A 80 15.08 -0.72 -4.94
C GLN A 80 16.21 -0.18 -5.81
N GLU A 81 15.92 0.18 -7.07
CA GLU A 81 16.92 0.76 -7.97
C GLU A 81 17.45 2.11 -7.44
N VAL A 82 16.58 2.94 -6.84
CA VAL A 82 17.01 4.18 -6.18
C VAL A 82 17.99 3.88 -5.05
N CYS A 83 17.70 2.89 -4.21
CA CYS A 83 18.57 2.50 -3.11
C CYS A 83 19.92 1.97 -3.60
N ASP A 84 19.92 1.11 -4.62
CA ASP A 84 21.13 0.51 -5.18
C ASP A 84 22.10 1.56 -5.72
N ARG A 85 21.58 2.61 -6.38
CA ARG A 85 22.40 3.74 -6.91
C ARG A 85 22.96 4.63 -5.82
N ASN A 86 22.23 4.80 -4.72
CA ASN A 86 22.65 5.66 -3.61
C ASN A 86 23.43 4.91 -2.51
N GLY A 87 23.57 3.59 -2.63
CA GLY A 87 24.22 2.75 -1.62
C GLY A 87 23.41 2.64 -0.32
N TRP A 88 22.08 2.69 -0.43
CA TRP A 88 21.15 2.54 0.70
C TRP A 88 20.61 1.11 0.76
N GLU A 89 20.27 0.67 1.96
CA GLU A 89 19.42 -0.51 2.17
C GLU A 89 17.95 -0.09 2.08
N LEU A 90 17.20 -0.72 1.17
CA LEU A 90 15.75 -0.53 1.10
C LEU A 90 15.07 -1.27 2.26
N VAL A 91 14.33 -0.53 3.08
CA VAL A 91 13.43 -1.10 4.09
C VAL A 91 12.00 -0.94 3.60
N LYS A 92 11.42 -2.03 3.10
CA LYS A 92 10.00 -2.10 2.69
C LYS A 92 9.14 -2.20 3.94
N LYS A 93 8.42 -1.13 4.29
CA LYS A 93 7.56 -1.08 5.48
C LYS A 93 6.08 -1.06 5.10
N PRO A 94 5.38 -2.20 5.19
CA PRO A 94 3.93 -2.22 5.02
C PRO A 94 3.28 -1.39 6.14
N ILE A 95 2.30 -0.57 5.79
CA ILE A 95 1.55 0.26 6.72
C ILE A 95 0.05 0.10 6.49
N ASN A 96 -0.76 0.40 7.50
CA ASN A 96 -2.17 0.68 7.25
C ASN A 96 -2.27 2.03 6.55
N TRP A 97 -2.94 2.08 5.39
CA TRP A 97 -3.06 3.28 4.59
C TRP A 97 -3.71 4.46 5.34
N ASP A 98 -4.66 4.18 6.23
CA ASP A 98 -5.31 5.16 7.12
C ASP A 98 -4.34 5.80 8.14
N SER A 99 -3.14 5.22 8.31
CA SER A 99 -2.13 5.67 9.26
C SER A 99 -0.90 6.29 8.58
N LYS A 100 -0.88 6.41 7.24
CA LYS A 100 0.28 6.87 6.47
C LYS A 100 0.87 8.20 6.93
N ASP A 101 0.00 9.15 7.30
CA ASP A 101 0.43 10.47 7.75
C ASP A 101 1.14 10.43 9.09
N MET A 102 0.61 9.63 10.02
CA MET A 102 1.23 9.44 11.33
C MET A 102 2.59 8.76 11.21
N GLU A 103 2.69 7.74 10.35
CA GLU A 103 3.94 7.03 10.09
C GLU A 103 4.99 7.96 9.49
N LEU A 104 4.61 8.79 8.51
CA LEU A 104 5.50 9.76 7.88
C LEU A 104 5.91 10.87 8.86
N GLU A 105 4.95 11.43 9.61
CA GLU A 105 5.22 12.53 10.53
C GLU A 105 6.09 12.12 11.71
N SER A 106 5.93 10.89 12.20
CA SER A 106 6.78 10.35 13.27
C SER A 106 8.20 9.99 12.80
N GLY A 107 8.46 9.97 11.48
CA GLY A 107 9.72 9.49 10.91
C GLY A 107 9.85 7.97 10.95
N SER A 108 8.73 7.28 11.12
CA SER A 108 8.62 5.82 11.11
C SER A 108 8.79 5.26 9.68
N ILE A 109 8.50 6.08 8.67
CA ILE A 109 8.85 5.94 7.25
C ILE A 109 9.52 7.23 6.76
N ASP A 110 10.35 7.13 5.73
CA ASP A 110 11.01 8.27 5.09
C ASP A 110 10.15 8.91 3.98
N CYS A 111 9.38 8.08 3.28
CA CYS A 111 8.43 8.50 2.26
C CYS A 111 7.24 7.54 2.17
N ILE A 112 6.18 8.02 1.53
CA ILE A 112 5.05 7.24 1.04
C ILE A 112 5.28 7.03 -0.46
N TRP A 113 5.42 5.78 -0.89
CA TRP A 113 5.64 5.43 -2.29
C TRP A 113 4.86 4.16 -2.66
N ASN A 114 3.60 4.37 -3.03
CA ASN A 114 2.66 3.29 -3.35
C ASN A 114 1.43 3.85 -4.10
N GLY A 115 1.60 4.27 -5.36
CA GLY A 115 0.54 4.90 -6.14
C GLY A 115 -0.07 6.12 -5.44
N PHE A 116 0.78 6.97 -4.85
CA PHE A 116 0.31 8.02 -3.96
C PHE A 116 -0.10 9.29 -4.73
N THR A 117 -1.41 9.53 -4.82
CA THR A 117 -1.98 10.73 -5.46
C THR A 117 -1.46 12.02 -4.83
N MET A 118 -0.95 12.93 -5.67
CA MET A 118 -0.49 14.25 -5.26
C MET A 118 -1.59 15.30 -5.25
N ASN A 119 -2.60 15.18 -6.12
CA ASN A 119 -3.62 16.21 -6.32
C ASN A 119 -4.48 16.41 -5.07
N GLY A 120 -4.65 17.67 -4.65
CA GLY A 120 -5.36 18.04 -3.42
C GLY A 120 -4.57 17.78 -2.14
N ARG A 121 -3.30 17.39 -2.25
CA ARG A 121 -2.41 17.06 -1.14
C ARG A 121 -1.08 17.84 -1.20
N GLU A 122 -0.90 18.70 -2.19
CA GLU A 122 0.36 19.41 -2.47
C GLU A 122 0.80 20.29 -1.29
N ASP A 123 -0.15 20.77 -0.48
CA ASP A 123 0.12 21.55 0.71
C ASP A 123 0.47 20.69 1.94
N ASP A 124 0.26 19.38 1.92
CA ASP A 124 0.47 18.52 3.09
C ASP A 124 1.81 17.78 3.08
N TYR A 125 2.42 17.62 1.91
CA TYR A 125 3.66 16.86 1.72
C TYR A 125 4.71 17.68 0.95
N THR A 126 5.89 17.10 0.80
CA THR A 126 6.86 17.51 -0.20
C THR A 126 6.93 16.41 -1.24
N PHE A 127 6.48 16.69 -2.47
CA PHE A 127 6.38 15.68 -3.52
C PHE A 127 7.60 15.65 -4.45
N SER A 128 7.89 14.47 -5.01
CA SER A 128 8.64 14.33 -6.26
C SER A 128 7.86 14.95 -7.43
N ASP A 129 8.49 14.99 -8.60
CA ASP A 129 7.74 15.16 -9.84
C ASP A 129 6.80 13.96 -10.04
N PRO A 130 5.64 14.16 -10.70
CA PRO A 130 4.71 13.07 -10.97
C PRO A 130 5.33 12.03 -11.89
N TYR A 131 5.05 10.75 -11.64
CA TYR A 131 5.60 9.64 -12.42
C TYR A 131 4.55 8.73 -13.08
N VAL A 132 3.30 8.83 -12.67
CA VAL A 132 2.16 8.10 -13.27
C VAL A 132 0.94 9.03 -13.34
N ASP A 133 0.34 9.13 -14.51
CA ASP A 133 -1.01 9.64 -14.73
C ASP A 133 -2.02 8.52 -14.45
N ASN A 134 -2.82 8.73 -13.41
CA ASN A 134 -3.84 7.81 -12.91
C ASN A 134 -5.26 8.31 -13.25
N SER A 135 -6.21 7.38 -13.22
CA SER A 135 -7.64 7.70 -13.23
C SER A 135 -8.35 6.89 -12.15
N ILE A 136 -9.30 7.54 -11.48
CA ILE A 136 -10.25 6.86 -10.60
C ILE A 136 -11.39 6.33 -11.46
N VAL A 137 -11.58 5.02 -11.45
CA VAL A 137 -12.54 4.28 -12.27
C VAL A 137 -13.57 3.58 -11.40
N VAL A 138 -14.60 3.04 -12.04
CA VAL A 138 -15.65 2.26 -11.38
C VAL A 138 -15.68 0.86 -11.95
N VAL A 139 -15.62 -0.14 -11.07
CA VAL A 139 -15.76 -1.56 -11.40
C VAL A 139 -17.08 -2.09 -10.87
N VAL A 140 -17.76 -2.88 -11.69
CA VAL A 140 -19.05 -3.52 -11.39
C VAL A 140 -19.01 -5.00 -11.77
N ALA A 141 -19.94 -5.79 -11.26
CA ALA A 141 -20.14 -7.16 -11.72
C ALA A 141 -20.42 -7.19 -13.23
N LYS A 142 -19.93 -8.24 -13.93
CA LYS A 142 -20.04 -8.37 -15.39
C LYS A 142 -21.45 -8.15 -15.93
N ASP A 143 -22.43 -8.78 -15.26
CA ASP A 143 -23.84 -8.77 -15.64
C ASP A 143 -24.64 -7.62 -14.99
N SER A 144 -23.97 -6.66 -14.34
CA SER A 144 -24.60 -5.49 -13.74
C SER A 144 -25.33 -4.62 -14.79
N ASP A 145 -26.39 -3.94 -14.37
CA ASP A 145 -27.15 -2.98 -15.19
C ASP A 145 -26.54 -1.56 -15.19
N ILE A 146 -25.46 -1.33 -14.44
CA ILE A 146 -24.77 -0.04 -14.30
C ILE A 146 -23.82 0.19 -15.47
N ASN A 147 -24.10 1.12 -16.37
CA ASN A 147 -23.29 1.33 -17.58
C ASN A 147 -22.50 2.65 -17.58
N LYS A 148 -22.84 3.57 -16.68
CA LYS A 148 -22.27 4.92 -16.55
C LYS A 148 -22.43 5.41 -15.12
N LEU A 149 -21.72 6.48 -14.75
CA LEU A 149 -21.69 6.98 -13.38
C LEU A 149 -23.09 7.31 -12.85
N SER A 150 -23.96 7.91 -13.67
CA SER A 150 -25.32 8.27 -13.26
C SER A 150 -26.19 7.07 -12.83
N ASP A 151 -25.82 5.84 -13.24
CA ASP A 151 -26.56 4.62 -12.89
C ASP A 151 -26.23 4.13 -11.47
N LEU A 152 -25.25 4.76 -10.79
CA LEU A 152 -24.92 4.53 -9.39
C LEU A 152 -25.95 5.14 -8.42
N ALA A 153 -26.91 5.93 -8.93
CA ALA A 153 -27.98 6.47 -8.12
C ALA A 153 -28.80 5.34 -7.45
N GLY A 154 -28.90 5.38 -6.12
CA GLY A 154 -29.57 4.36 -5.31
C GLY A 154 -28.82 3.04 -5.19
N LYS A 155 -27.52 3.00 -5.53
CA LYS A 155 -26.65 1.82 -5.42
C LYS A 155 -25.74 1.91 -4.19
N VAL A 156 -25.25 0.77 -3.72
CA VAL A 156 -24.25 0.68 -2.66
C VAL A 156 -22.86 0.62 -3.30
N VAL A 157 -21.97 1.53 -2.91
CA VAL A 157 -20.65 1.70 -3.53
C VAL A 157 -19.57 1.55 -2.48
N ASP A 158 -18.58 0.69 -2.74
CA ASP A 158 -17.38 0.56 -1.91
C ASP A 158 -16.25 1.46 -2.43
N VAL A 159 -15.44 1.97 -1.50
CA VAL A 159 -14.18 2.68 -1.76
C VAL A 159 -13.22 2.44 -0.60
N GLN A 160 -11.90 2.49 -0.84
CA GLN A 160 -10.93 2.35 0.25
C GLN A 160 -10.95 3.60 1.16
N ALA A 161 -10.87 3.39 2.47
CA ALA A 161 -10.71 4.47 3.45
C ALA A 161 -9.43 5.29 3.15
N ASP A 162 -9.54 6.61 3.32
CA ASP A 162 -8.44 7.57 3.13
C ASP A 162 -7.69 7.49 1.76
N SER A 163 -8.39 6.95 0.76
CA SER A 163 -7.94 6.87 -0.64
C SER A 163 -8.23 8.17 -1.40
N SER A 164 -7.54 8.36 -2.53
CA SER A 164 -7.88 9.46 -3.43
C SER A 164 -9.23 9.27 -4.10
N GLY A 165 -9.68 8.03 -4.35
CA GLY A 165 -11.04 7.74 -4.80
C GLY A 165 -12.11 8.27 -3.84
N LEU A 166 -11.91 8.11 -2.53
CA LEU A 166 -12.80 8.69 -1.51
C LEU A 166 -12.77 10.23 -1.56
N ALA A 167 -11.57 10.82 -1.67
CA ALA A 167 -11.40 12.25 -1.78
C ALA A 167 -12.03 12.82 -3.07
N ALA A 168 -11.96 12.10 -4.19
CA ALA A 168 -12.56 12.49 -5.46
C ALA A 168 -14.09 12.48 -5.42
N LEU A 169 -14.68 11.59 -4.62
CA LEU A 169 -16.13 11.47 -4.43
C LEU A 169 -16.69 12.54 -3.49
N GLN A 170 -16.06 12.73 -2.32
CA GLN A 170 -16.63 13.54 -1.23
C GLN A 170 -15.64 14.42 -0.47
N GLY A 171 -14.39 14.53 -0.92
CA GLY A 171 -13.41 15.44 -0.35
C GLY A 171 -13.80 16.90 -0.51
N ASP A 172 -13.14 17.79 0.23
CA ASP A 172 -13.40 19.22 0.17
C ASP A 172 -13.18 19.77 -1.26
N ASP A 173 -12.16 19.27 -1.94
CA ASP A 173 -11.82 19.63 -3.33
C ASP A 173 -12.52 18.78 -4.40
N ALA A 174 -13.42 17.85 -4.01
CA ALA A 174 -14.25 17.13 -4.98
C ALA A 174 -15.11 18.10 -5.80
N THR A 175 -15.28 17.80 -7.09
CA THR A 175 -16.11 18.60 -7.99
C THR A 175 -17.57 18.59 -7.52
N ASP A 176 -18.33 19.63 -7.88
CA ASP A 176 -19.77 19.66 -7.59
C ASP A 176 -20.49 18.46 -8.22
N GLU A 177 -20.07 18.03 -9.42
CA GLU A 177 -20.60 16.85 -10.09
C GLU A 177 -20.35 15.55 -9.30
N ASN A 178 -19.13 15.36 -8.77
CA ASN A 178 -18.81 14.18 -7.96
C ASN A 178 -19.53 14.19 -6.61
N LYS A 179 -19.72 15.37 -6.00
CA LYS A 179 -20.52 15.53 -4.78
C LYS A 179 -21.99 15.20 -5.02
N GLU A 180 -22.56 15.68 -6.13
CA GLU A 180 -23.93 15.34 -6.54
C GLU A 180 -24.09 13.85 -6.85
N LEU A 181 -23.13 13.26 -7.56
CA LEU A 181 -23.07 11.82 -7.83
C LEU A 181 -23.05 11.03 -6.53
N THR A 182 -22.15 11.35 -5.61
CA THR A 182 -22.01 10.65 -4.33
C THR A 182 -23.26 10.76 -3.47
N ALA A 183 -23.90 11.95 -3.45
CA ALA A 183 -25.17 12.16 -2.75
C ALA A 183 -26.34 11.35 -3.36
N SER A 184 -26.20 10.85 -4.59
CA SER A 184 -27.20 10.02 -5.24
C SER A 184 -27.11 8.54 -4.86
N PHE A 185 -25.99 8.09 -4.29
CA PHE A 185 -25.80 6.69 -3.88
C PHE A 185 -26.80 6.31 -2.78
N ALA A 186 -27.17 5.03 -2.70
CA ALA A 186 -27.89 4.53 -1.53
C ALA A 186 -26.98 4.54 -0.29
N GLU A 187 -25.72 4.16 -0.47
CA GLU A 187 -24.69 4.17 0.57
C GLU A 187 -23.29 4.19 -0.06
N LEU A 188 -22.38 4.98 0.52
CA LEU A 188 -20.94 4.91 0.26
C LEU A 188 -20.28 4.22 1.44
N GLN A 189 -19.81 2.99 1.23
CA GLN A 189 -19.14 2.17 2.21
C GLN A 189 -17.62 2.32 2.06
N GLN A 190 -16.93 2.39 3.20
CA GLN A 190 -15.48 2.46 3.25
C GLN A 190 -14.92 1.14 3.77
N VAL A 191 -13.96 0.58 3.05
CA VAL A 191 -13.25 -0.64 3.42
C VAL A 191 -11.76 -0.36 3.60
N ALA A 192 -11.05 -1.23 4.31
CA ALA A 192 -9.62 -1.05 4.57
C ALA A 192 -8.77 -1.28 3.30
N ASP A 193 -9.21 -2.17 2.42
CA ASP A 193 -8.45 -2.66 1.28
C ASP A 193 -9.37 -3.06 0.10
N TYR A 194 -8.79 -3.10 -1.10
CA TYR A 194 -9.56 -3.45 -2.30
C TYR A 194 -9.86 -4.94 -2.43
N ASN A 195 -9.14 -5.86 -1.76
CA ASN A 195 -9.53 -7.27 -1.77
C ASN A 195 -10.90 -7.45 -1.12
N THR A 196 -11.14 -6.77 0.00
CA THR A 196 -12.42 -6.68 0.69
C THR A 196 -13.49 -6.06 -0.21
N ALA A 197 -13.19 -4.96 -0.90
CA ALA A 197 -14.12 -4.33 -1.86
C ALA A 197 -14.55 -5.31 -2.97
N PHE A 198 -13.60 -6.05 -3.56
CA PHE A 198 -13.90 -7.03 -4.61
C PHE A 198 -14.64 -8.25 -4.07
N MET A 199 -14.38 -8.70 -2.85
CA MET A 199 -15.18 -9.77 -2.21
C MET A 199 -16.63 -9.31 -1.98
N ASN A 200 -16.84 -8.07 -1.54
CA ASN A 200 -18.17 -7.50 -1.38
C ASN A 200 -18.90 -7.44 -2.73
N LEU A 201 -18.23 -6.97 -3.78
CA LEU A 201 -18.78 -6.90 -5.13
C LEU A 201 -19.11 -8.30 -5.69
N GLU A 202 -18.22 -9.28 -5.49
CA GLU A 202 -18.43 -10.67 -5.92
C GLU A 202 -19.64 -11.31 -5.24
N SER A 203 -19.85 -11.01 -3.95
CA SER A 203 -20.99 -11.52 -3.19
C SER A 203 -22.31 -10.81 -3.48
N GLY A 204 -22.27 -9.67 -4.19
CA GLY A 204 -23.41 -8.78 -4.39
C GLY A 204 -23.81 -7.98 -3.15
N ALA A 205 -22.90 -7.83 -2.17
CA ALA A 205 -23.10 -6.98 -1.00
C ALA A 205 -23.03 -5.49 -1.35
N VAL A 206 -22.24 -5.16 -2.38
CA VAL A 206 -22.18 -3.83 -3.00
C VAL A 206 -22.39 -3.96 -4.51
N ASP A 207 -22.79 -2.86 -5.15
CA ASP A 207 -23.10 -2.81 -6.58
C ASP A 207 -21.89 -2.35 -7.42
N ALA A 208 -20.97 -1.59 -6.82
CA ALA A 208 -19.80 -1.03 -7.48
C ALA A 208 -18.64 -0.80 -6.52
N VAL A 209 -17.42 -0.76 -7.07
CA VAL A 209 -16.19 -0.37 -6.37
C VAL A 209 -15.55 0.80 -7.12
N VAL A 210 -15.19 1.86 -6.39
CA VAL A 210 -14.45 3.02 -6.91
C VAL A 210 -12.99 2.88 -6.50
N LEU A 211 -12.08 2.91 -7.48
CA LEU A 211 -10.66 2.64 -7.28
C LEU A 211 -9.79 3.12 -8.45
N ASP A 212 -8.49 3.06 -8.25
CA ASP A 212 -7.46 3.40 -9.23
C ASP A 212 -7.39 2.41 -10.40
N ILE A 213 -7.19 2.91 -11.62
CA ILE A 213 -7.24 2.09 -12.85
C ILE A 213 -6.21 0.95 -12.86
N GLY A 214 -5.00 1.17 -12.35
CA GLY A 214 -3.98 0.13 -12.27
C GLY A 214 -4.39 -1.01 -11.35
N VAL A 215 -4.94 -0.67 -10.18
CA VAL A 215 -5.45 -1.64 -9.19
C VAL A 215 -6.66 -2.37 -9.74
N ALA A 216 -7.58 -1.67 -10.41
CA ALA A 216 -8.73 -2.27 -11.07
C ALA A 216 -8.30 -3.32 -12.10
N LYS A 217 -7.34 -2.98 -12.98
CA LYS A 217 -6.81 -3.91 -13.98
C LYS A 217 -6.16 -5.13 -13.35
N TYR A 218 -5.37 -4.95 -12.30
CA TYR A 218 -4.77 -6.06 -11.57
C TYR A 218 -5.84 -6.98 -10.97
N GLN A 219 -6.79 -6.44 -10.21
CA GLN A 219 -7.82 -7.21 -9.54
C GLN A 219 -8.73 -7.97 -10.51
N MET A 220 -9.00 -7.37 -11.67
CA MET A 220 -9.78 -8.02 -12.73
C MET A 220 -8.98 -9.12 -13.44
N SER A 221 -7.66 -9.00 -13.56
CA SER A 221 -6.82 -9.97 -14.30
C SER A 221 -6.86 -11.38 -13.71
N SER A 222 -6.93 -11.51 -12.38
CA SER A 222 -6.97 -12.79 -11.67
C SER A 222 -8.38 -13.38 -11.54
N LYS A 223 -9.42 -12.60 -11.86
CA LYS A 223 -10.83 -12.95 -11.62
C LYS A 223 -11.62 -13.24 -12.90
N GLY A 224 -10.94 -13.34 -14.05
CA GLY A 224 -11.55 -13.66 -15.34
C GLY A 224 -12.62 -12.65 -15.76
N ASP A 225 -13.71 -13.14 -16.35
CA ASP A 225 -14.79 -12.29 -16.86
C ASP A 225 -15.84 -11.90 -15.78
N ALA A 226 -15.55 -12.05 -14.49
CA ALA A 226 -16.51 -11.80 -13.41
C ALA A 226 -16.89 -10.31 -13.24
N PHE A 227 -16.01 -9.40 -13.67
CA PHE A 227 -16.16 -7.96 -13.51
C PHE A 227 -16.00 -7.22 -14.82
N ARG A 228 -16.48 -5.98 -14.84
CA ARG A 228 -16.18 -5.03 -15.90
C ARG A 228 -16.01 -3.62 -15.32
N MET A 229 -15.20 -2.83 -16.00
CA MET A 229 -15.00 -1.41 -15.71
C MET A 229 -16.02 -0.59 -16.52
N LEU A 230 -16.43 0.57 -16.00
CA LEU A 230 -17.17 1.55 -16.78
C LEU A 230 -16.22 2.31 -17.71
N ASP A 231 -16.74 2.82 -18.83
CA ASP A 231 -15.96 3.66 -19.76
C ASP A 231 -15.74 5.09 -19.20
N GLU A 232 -16.61 5.51 -18.27
CA GLU A 232 -16.51 6.80 -17.57
C GLU A 232 -15.58 6.68 -16.34
N GLN A 233 -14.81 7.73 -16.10
CA GLN A 233 -13.94 7.87 -14.92
C GLN A 233 -14.47 8.96 -13.99
N VAL A 234 -14.21 8.83 -12.69
CA VAL A 234 -14.60 9.78 -11.64
C VAL A 234 -13.66 11.00 -11.61
N SER A 235 -12.36 10.77 -11.81
CA SER A 235 -11.33 11.81 -11.82
C SER A 235 -10.08 11.33 -12.57
N SER A 236 -9.23 12.29 -12.95
CA SER A 236 -7.83 12.05 -13.31
C SER A 236 -6.93 12.62 -12.24
N GLU A 237 -5.83 11.93 -11.99
CA GLU A 237 -4.90 12.18 -10.89
C GLU A 237 -3.47 11.89 -11.32
N GLN A 238 -2.49 12.37 -10.56
CA GLN A 238 -1.09 12.05 -10.77
C GLN A 238 -0.51 11.46 -9.49
N TYR A 239 0.30 10.42 -9.64
CA TYR A 239 1.07 9.84 -8.55
C TYR A 239 2.45 10.47 -8.47
N ALA A 240 2.85 10.76 -7.23
CA ALA A 240 4.18 11.23 -6.89
C ALA A 240 4.64 10.55 -5.59
N ILE A 241 5.93 10.68 -5.28
CA ILE A 241 6.49 10.17 -4.01
C ILE A 241 6.27 11.25 -2.95
N GLY A 242 5.56 10.89 -1.88
CA GLY A 242 5.25 11.79 -0.78
C GLY A 242 6.32 11.76 0.29
N PHE A 243 7.03 12.87 0.51
CA PHE A 243 7.96 13.04 1.63
C PHE A 243 7.35 13.93 2.70
N LYS A 244 7.86 13.81 3.92
CA LYS A 244 7.48 14.70 5.03
C LYS A 244 7.62 16.16 4.60
N LYS A 245 6.62 16.99 4.90
CA LYS A 245 6.61 18.41 4.51
C LYS A 245 7.88 19.14 4.94
N GLY A 246 8.56 19.76 3.98
CA GLY A 246 9.83 20.46 4.18
C GLY A 246 11.08 19.58 4.03
N ASN A 247 10.95 18.27 3.83
CA ASN A 247 12.07 17.36 3.58
C ASN A 247 12.52 17.39 2.11
N THR A 248 12.86 18.58 1.61
CA THR A 248 13.26 18.79 0.22
C THR A 248 14.58 18.10 -0.12
N GLU A 249 15.50 17.97 0.83
CA GLU A 249 16.81 17.34 0.61
C GLU A 249 16.68 15.86 0.21
N LEU A 250 15.91 15.07 0.96
CA LEU A 250 15.70 13.67 0.64
C LEU A 250 14.91 13.51 -0.67
N ARG A 251 13.88 14.35 -0.86
CA ARG A 251 13.12 14.41 -2.12
C ARG A 251 14.05 14.64 -3.31
N ASP A 252 14.94 15.63 -3.24
CA ASP A 252 15.85 15.99 -4.32
C ASP A 252 16.83 14.86 -4.66
N GLN A 253 17.32 14.12 -3.66
CA GLN A 253 18.19 12.96 -3.87
C GLN A 253 17.47 11.83 -4.62
N VAL A 254 16.24 11.52 -4.20
CA VAL A 254 15.40 10.51 -4.87
C VAL A 254 15.04 10.95 -6.28
N GLN A 255 14.58 12.20 -6.46
CA GLN A 255 14.24 12.76 -7.77
C GLN A 255 15.41 12.69 -8.73
N LYS A 256 16.60 13.12 -8.29
CA LYS A 256 17.80 13.06 -9.13
C LYS A 256 18.09 11.65 -9.62
N THR A 257 17.87 10.65 -8.76
CA THR A 257 18.11 9.24 -9.10
C THR A 257 17.08 8.74 -10.11
N LEU A 258 15.81 9.11 -9.93
CA LEU A 258 14.75 8.83 -10.91
C LEU A 258 15.05 9.47 -12.28
N ASP A 259 15.51 10.71 -12.30
CA ASP A 259 15.91 11.38 -13.55
C ASP A 259 17.07 10.66 -14.26
N GLU A 260 18.00 10.08 -13.49
CA GLU A 260 19.09 9.26 -14.03
C GLU A 260 18.56 7.93 -14.60
N MET A 261 17.60 7.29 -13.92
CA MET A 261 16.93 6.07 -14.40
C MET A 261 16.11 6.31 -15.68
N VAL A 262 15.49 7.49 -15.83
CA VAL A 262 14.82 7.88 -17.08
C VAL A 262 15.84 8.05 -18.20
N LYS A 263 16.95 8.75 -17.95
CA LYS A 263 18.00 9.03 -18.95
C LYS A 263 18.67 7.78 -19.49
N ASP A 264 18.87 6.75 -18.67
CA ASP A 264 19.53 5.51 -19.06
C ASP A 264 18.56 4.38 -19.48
N GLY A 265 17.26 4.60 -19.36
CA GLY A 265 16.21 3.65 -19.76
C GLY A 265 15.87 2.58 -18.73
N THR A 266 16.47 2.63 -17.53
CA THR A 266 16.15 1.71 -16.43
C THR A 266 14.71 1.88 -15.97
N PHE A 267 14.22 3.13 -15.87
CA PHE A 267 12.82 3.41 -15.52
C PHE A 267 11.86 2.71 -16.50
N THR A 268 12.06 2.92 -17.81
CA THR A 268 11.27 2.26 -18.86
C THR A 268 11.36 0.73 -18.81
N THR A 269 12.53 0.19 -18.47
CA THR A 269 12.72 -1.26 -18.34
C THR A 269 11.84 -1.84 -17.22
N ILE A 270 11.82 -1.16 -16.05
CA ILE A 270 10.96 -1.56 -14.92
C ILE A 270 9.48 -1.44 -15.30
N VAL A 271 9.07 -0.32 -15.90
CA VAL A 271 7.68 -0.10 -16.36
C VAL A 271 7.19 -1.21 -17.29
N ASN A 272 8.05 -1.70 -18.20
CA ASN A 272 7.70 -2.76 -19.14
C ASN A 272 7.43 -4.13 -18.49
N ASN A 273 7.78 -4.34 -17.22
CA ASN A 273 7.37 -5.52 -16.46
C ASN A 273 5.86 -5.50 -16.11
N TYR A 274 5.21 -4.35 -16.27
CA TYR A 274 3.83 -4.09 -15.82
C TYR A 274 2.86 -3.74 -16.96
N THR A 275 3.13 -4.26 -18.18
CA THR A 275 2.30 -4.01 -19.38
C THR A 275 0.85 -4.46 -19.21
N ASP A 276 0.61 -5.55 -18.48
CA ASP A 276 -0.73 -6.14 -18.29
C ASP A 276 -1.65 -5.21 -17.48
N TYR A 277 -1.08 -4.28 -16.73
CA TYR A 277 -1.78 -3.31 -15.89
C TYR A 277 -1.74 -1.89 -16.48
N ASN A 278 -1.33 -1.76 -17.75
CA ASN A 278 -1.33 -0.52 -18.53
C ASN A 278 -0.35 0.56 -18.05
N LEU A 279 0.62 0.24 -17.18
CA LEU A 279 1.57 1.24 -16.71
C LEU A 279 2.40 1.92 -17.81
N PRO A 280 2.84 1.25 -18.90
CA PRO A 280 3.58 1.94 -19.96
C PRO A 280 2.85 3.11 -20.61
N GLU A 281 1.52 3.08 -20.62
CA GLU A 281 0.68 4.15 -21.19
C GLU A 281 0.31 5.23 -20.15
N MET A 282 0.69 5.01 -18.89
CA MET A 282 0.35 5.87 -17.76
C MET A 282 1.56 6.62 -17.22
N VAL A 283 2.78 6.18 -17.47
CA VAL A 283 3.96 6.86 -16.91
C VAL A 283 4.19 8.21 -17.59
N CYS A 284 4.43 9.25 -16.78
CA CYS A 284 4.63 10.62 -17.24
C CYS A 284 5.99 11.22 -16.82
N LEU A 285 6.85 10.44 -16.15
CA LEU A 285 8.11 10.95 -15.62
C LEU A 285 9.10 11.28 -16.74
N GLY A 286 9.49 12.56 -16.83
CA GLY A 286 10.49 13.04 -17.79
C GLY A 286 9.94 13.35 -19.19
N GLU A 287 8.62 13.38 -19.34
CA GLU A 287 7.92 13.89 -20.54
C GLU A 287 7.94 15.43 -20.68
#